data_AF-A0A4Y5Z5F1-F1
#
_entry.id   AF-A0A4Y5Z5F1-F1
#
_cell.length_a   1.000
_cell.length_b   1.000
_cell.length_c   1.000
_cell.angle_alpha   90.00
_cell.angle_beta   90.00
_cell.angle_gamma   90.00
#
_symmetry.space_group_name_H-M   'P 1'
#
loop_
_entity.id
_entity.type
_entity.pdbx_description
1 polymer ?
#
loop_
_entity_poly.entity_id
_entity_poly.type
_entity_poly.pdbx_seq_one_letter_code
_entity_poly.pdbx_strand_id
1 'polypeptide(L)'
;MNRYVGSILLVAALAPSVSAAHESAAETIRGRVASVSEFPVPRSGVIITWVALELAQDNVDGRRQLLMPFLSEDQPQPKVGEYCVFTVHVAEAGGFIGRKVVPQYKATLIDTFDCGPGGSHGKT
;
A
#
# COMPACT_ATOMS: atom_id res chain seq x y z
N MET A 1 67.68 -17.67 20.80
CA MET A 1 67.35 -16.78 19.65
C MET A 1 66.14 -17.37 18.95
N ASN A 2 64.93 -16.97 19.34
CA ASN A 2 63.69 -17.53 18.82
C ASN A 2 63.08 -16.61 17.76
N ARG A 3 62.74 -17.25 16.63
CA ARG A 3 62.06 -16.71 15.46
C ARG A 3 60.58 -16.45 15.76
N TYR A 4 59.96 -15.54 15.00
CA TYR A 4 58.80 -15.76 14.12
C TYR A 4 58.13 -14.40 13.81
N VAL A 5 58.36 -13.90 12.59
CA VAL A 5 57.60 -12.79 12.00
C VAL A 5 56.41 -13.43 11.29
N GLY A 6 55.23 -13.33 11.89
CA GLY A 6 53.98 -13.79 11.29
C GLY A 6 53.16 -12.60 10.80
N SER A 7 53.30 -12.23 9.53
CA SER A 7 52.38 -11.31 8.86
C SER A 7 51.14 -12.08 8.42
N ILE A 8 50.02 -11.88 9.13
CA ILE A 8 48.70 -12.37 8.72
C ILE A 8 48.05 -11.24 7.90
N LEU A 9 48.01 -11.40 6.58
CA LEU A 9 47.19 -10.60 5.68
C LEU A 9 45.72 -11.00 5.87
N LEU A 10 44.94 -10.13 6.50
CA LEU A 10 43.50 -10.29 6.67
C LEU A 10 42.82 -10.11 5.30
N VAL A 11 42.21 -11.17 4.77
CA VAL A 11 41.36 -11.11 3.57
C VAL A 11 40.04 -10.44 3.98
N ALA A 12 39.84 -9.21 3.53
CA ALA A 12 38.57 -8.51 3.68
C ALA A 12 37.50 -9.23 2.85
N ALA A 13 36.61 -9.96 3.52
CA ALA A 13 35.44 -10.57 2.91
C ALA A 13 34.47 -9.46 2.46
N LEU A 14 34.32 -9.30 1.15
CA LEU A 14 33.22 -8.56 0.54
C LEU A 14 31.92 -9.32 0.86
N ALA A 15 31.23 -8.92 1.91
CA ALA A 15 29.90 -9.44 2.20
C ALA A 15 28.94 -8.95 1.10
N PRO A 16 28.28 -9.85 0.35
CA PRO A 16 27.23 -9.43 -0.57
C PRO A 16 26.10 -8.81 0.25
N SER A 17 25.84 -7.53 0.01
CA SER A 17 24.71 -6.81 0.56
C SER A 17 23.44 -7.39 -0.07
N VAL A 18 22.85 -8.39 0.59
CA VAL A 18 21.53 -8.88 0.24
C VAL A 18 20.57 -7.72 0.50
N SER A 19 20.21 -6.98 -0.54
CA SER A 19 19.06 -6.08 -0.52
C SER A 19 17.82 -6.93 -0.25
N ALA A 20 17.44 -7.02 1.02
CA ALA A 20 16.12 -7.48 1.40
C ALA A 20 15.12 -6.55 0.70
N ALA A 21 14.40 -7.09 -0.28
CA ALA A 21 13.16 -6.49 -0.73
C ALA A 21 12.28 -6.40 0.52
N HIS A 22 12.18 -5.20 1.08
CA HIS A 22 11.36 -4.90 2.23
C HIS A 22 9.91 -4.94 1.73
N GLU A 23 9.35 -6.14 1.63
CA GLU A 23 7.91 -6.33 1.52
C GLU A 23 7.33 -5.83 2.83
N SER A 24 6.75 -4.62 2.79
CA SER A 24 6.20 -3.99 3.99
C SER A 24 5.11 -4.91 4.52
N ALA A 25 5.31 -5.43 5.74
CA ALA A 25 4.37 -6.32 6.38
C ALA A 25 2.95 -5.73 6.38
N ALA A 26 1.96 -6.60 6.21
CA ALA A 26 0.55 -6.20 6.21
C ALA A 26 0.19 -5.49 7.53
N GLU A 27 -0.33 -4.26 7.42
CA GLU A 27 -0.78 -3.40 8.52
C GLU A 27 -2.31 -3.47 8.60
N THR A 28 -2.87 -3.39 9.82
CA THR A 28 -4.31 -3.22 10.01
C THR A 28 -4.63 -1.77 10.36
N ILE A 29 -5.48 -1.12 9.57
CA ILE A 29 -5.94 0.24 9.78
C ILE A 29 -7.44 0.23 10.08
N ARG A 30 -7.87 1.07 11.02
CA ARG A 30 -9.29 1.28 11.34
C ARG A 30 -9.62 2.75 11.14
N GLY A 31 -10.80 3.03 10.61
CA GLY A 31 -11.25 4.40 10.45
C GLY A 31 -12.58 4.52 9.74
N ARG A 32 -13.13 5.73 9.77
CA ARG A 32 -14.33 6.07 9.02
C ARG A 32 -13.95 6.54 7.62
N VAL A 33 -14.60 6.03 6.59
CA VAL A 33 -14.41 6.50 5.21
C VAL A 33 -14.95 7.92 5.11
N ALA A 34 -14.06 8.89 4.88
CA ALA A 34 -14.39 10.30 4.75
C ALA A 34 -14.75 10.67 3.31
N SER A 35 -14.07 10.08 2.32
CA SER A 35 -14.39 10.24 0.91
C SER A 35 -13.88 9.07 0.08
N VAL A 36 -14.56 8.82 -1.04
CA VAL A 36 -14.16 7.86 -2.07
C VAL A 36 -14.03 8.63 -3.39
N SER A 37 -12.95 8.41 -4.13
CA SER A 37 -12.76 9.05 -5.44
C SER A 37 -13.82 8.58 -6.44
N GLU A 38 -14.18 9.44 -7.39
CA GLU A 38 -14.99 9.04 -8.54
C GLU A 38 -14.36 7.88 -9.31
N PHE A 39 -15.20 7.10 -10.00
CA PHE A 39 -14.67 6.03 -10.82
C PHE A 39 -13.80 6.57 -11.96
N PRO A 40 -12.61 5.99 -12.13
CA PRO A 40 -11.79 6.21 -13.31
C PRO A 40 -12.54 5.82 -14.58
N VAL A 41 -12.39 6.63 -15.62
CA VAL A 41 -12.81 6.27 -16.98
C VAL A 41 -11.53 5.88 -17.73
N PRO A 42 -11.20 4.57 -17.83
CA PRO A 42 -9.98 4.16 -18.49
C PRO A 42 -10.00 4.64 -19.95
N ARG A 43 -9.01 5.45 -20.31
CA ARG A 43 -8.71 5.72 -21.73
C ARG A 43 -7.96 4.50 -22.26
N SER A 44 -8.27 4.10 -23.50
CA SER A 44 -7.77 2.88 -24.16
C SER A 44 -6.34 2.46 -23.74
N GLY A 45 -6.17 1.20 -23.35
CA GLY A 45 -4.89 0.63 -22.93
C GLY A 45 -5.01 -0.19 -21.64
N VAL A 46 -3.95 -0.90 -21.27
CA VAL A 46 -3.85 -1.62 -19.98
C VAL A 46 -3.19 -0.67 -18.98
N ILE A 47 -4.00 0.03 -18.18
CA ILE A 47 -3.53 0.95 -17.14
C ILE A 47 -4.18 0.54 -15.83
N ILE A 48 -3.35 0.28 -14.81
CA ILE A 48 -3.85 0.00 -13.45
C ILE A 48 -4.57 1.23 -12.94
N THR A 49 -5.71 0.96 -12.35
CA THR A 49 -6.73 1.94 -12.09
C THR A 49 -7.18 1.77 -10.65
N TRP A 50 -7.22 2.88 -9.91
CA TRP A 50 -7.35 2.89 -8.47
C TRP A 50 -8.53 3.76 -8.02
N VAL A 51 -9.28 3.25 -7.06
CA VAL A 51 -10.19 4.02 -6.23
C VAL A 51 -9.40 4.49 -5.00
N ALA A 52 -9.36 5.80 -4.76
CA ALA A 52 -8.77 6.36 -3.56
C ALA A 52 -9.83 6.53 -2.46
N LEU A 53 -9.49 6.09 -1.26
CA LEU A 53 -10.28 6.25 -0.05
C LEU A 53 -9.52 7.15 0.91
N GLU A 54 -10.17 8.20 1.41
CA GLU A 54 -9.64 8.98 2.52
C GLU A 54 -10.29 8.52 3.80
N LEU A 55 -9.49 8.16 4.80
CA LEU A 55 -9.97 7.82 6.12
C LEU A 55 -9.89 9.03 7.06
N ALA A 56 -10.96 9.26 7.82
CA ALA A 56 -10.90 10.02 9.05
C ALA A 56 -10.53 9.06 10.19
N GLN A 57 -9.35 9.26 10.77
CA GLN A 57 -8.98 8.58 12.01
C GLN A 57 -9.52 9.37 13.21
N ASP A 58 -10.11 8.66 14.16
CA ASP A 58 -10.50 9.25 15.43
C ASP A 58 -9.24 9.75 16.15
N ASN A 59 -9.19 11.05 16.46
CA ASN A 59 -8.12 11.72 17.23
C ASN A 59 -6.74 11.86 16.55
N VAL A 60 -6.64 11.78 15.22
CA VAL A 60 -5.42 12.14 14.48
C VAL A 60 -5.76 13.25 13.48
N ASP A 61 -5.08 14.39 13.60
CA ASP A 61 -5.13 15.44 12.58
C ASP A 61 -4.41 14.94 11.32
N GLY A 62 -5.18 14.35 10.43
CA GLY A 62 -4.68 13.82 9.17
C GLY A 62 -5.72 12.94 8.49
N ARG A 63 -5.87 13.13 7.19
CA ARG A 63 -6.55 12.15 6.35
C ARG A 63 -5.51 11.16 5.85
N ARG A 64 -5.81 9.86 5.94
CA ARG A 64 -4.95 8.82 5.37
C ARG A 64 -5.59 8.33 4.08
N GLN A 65 -4.86 8.46 2.98
CA GLN A 65 -5.27 7.93 1.69
C GLN A 65 -4.88 6.46 1.57
N LEU A 66 -5.85 5.63 1.20
CA LEU A 66 -5.68 4.23 0.83
C LEU A 66 -6.09 4.04 -0.64
N LEU A 67 -5.43 3.13 -1.35
CA LEU A 67 -5.78 2.79 -2.73
C LEU A 67 -6.36 1.38 -2.79
N MET A 68 -7.52 1.27 -3.44
CA MET A 68 -8.15 0.00 -3.79
C MET A 68 -8.07 -0.17 -5.32
N PRO A 69 -7.58 -1.30 -5.85
CA PRO A 69 -7.62 -1.54 -7.28
C PRO A 69 -9.08 -1.60 -7.75
N PHE A 70 -9.37 -0.87 -8.82
CA PHE A 70 -10.66 -0.90 -9.50
C PHE A 70 -10.67 -2.05 -10.50
N LEU A 71 -11.48 -3.06 -10.25
CA LEU A 71 -11.63 -4.22 -11.13
C LEU A 71 -12.92 -4.13 -11.95
N SER A 72 -14.01 -3.65 -11.35
CA SER A 72 -15.32 -3.48 -11.98
C SER A 72 -16.23 -2.60 -11.15
N GLU A 73 -17.35 -2.12 -11.72
CA GLU A 73 -18.35 -1.33 -11.00
C GLU A 73 -19.10 -2.14 -9.93
N ASP A 74 -19.23 -3.47 -10.12
CA ASP A 74 -19.92 -4.37 -9.19
C ASP A 74 -19.02 -4.86 -8.03
N GLN A 75 -17.73 -4.53 -8.06
CA GLN A 75 -16.82 -4.85 -6.96
C GLN A 75 -17.35 -4.22 -5.66
N PRO A 76 -17.45 -4.96 -4.54
CA PRO A 76 -17.80 -4.37 -3.26
C PRO A 76 -16.86 -3.23 -2.90
N GLN A 77 -17.39 -2.13 -2.37
CA GLN A 77 -16.60 -0.96 -1.99
C GLN A 77 -17.08 -0.35 -0.67
N PRO A 78 -16.15 0.11 0.18
CA PRO A 78 -16.48 0.93 1.33
C PRO A 78 -17.25 2.18 0.91
N LYS A 79 -18.33 2.50 1.62
CA LYS A 79 -19.12 3.72 1.38
C LYS A 79 -18.68 4.83 2.31
N VAL A 80 -18.84 6.07 1.84
CA VAL A 80 -18.64 7.25 2.68
C VAL A 80 -19.49 7.15 3.95
N GLY A 81 -18.85 7.36 5.10
CA GLY A 81 -19.47 7.26 6.41
C GLY A 81 -19.39 5.89 7.08
N GLU A 82 -19.06 4.81 6.35
CA GLU A 82 -18.84 3.48 6.93
C GLU A 82 -17.58 3.47 7.80
N TYR A 83 -17.63 2.75 8.92
CA TYR A 83 -16.46 2.46 9.74
C TYR A 83 -15.94 1.09 9.36
N CYS A 84 -14.69 1.03 8.89
CA CYS A 84 -14.13 -0.17 8.32
C CYS A 84 -12.79 -0.53 8.97
N VAL A 85 -12.48 -1.82 8.91
CA VAL A 85 -11.17 -2.40 9.19
C VAL A 85 -10.53 -2.77 7.87
N PHE A 86 -9.33 -2.27 7.61
CA PHE A 86 -8.56 -2.51 6.40
C PHE A 86 -7.31 -3.28 6.75
N THR A 87 -7.00 -4.31 5.96
CA THR A 87 -5.65 -4.86 5.86
C THR A 87 -4.98 -4.23 4.66
N VAL A 88 -3.79 -3.70 4.85
CA VAL A 88 -3.08 -2.91 3.84
C VAL A 88 -1.60 -3.28 3.80
N HIS A 89 -0.94 -2.92 2.72
CA HIS A 89 0.52 -2.91 2.64
C HIS A 89 1.02 -1.67 1.88
N VAL A 90 2.32 -1.39 1.94
CA VAL A 90 2.94 -0.30 1.17
C VAL A 90 3.63 -0.88 -0.05
N ALA A 91 3.26 -0.38 -1.24
CA ALA A 91 3.85 -0.78 -2.51
C ALA A 91 3.89 0.41 -3.50
N GLU A 92 4.62 0.23 -4.60
CA GLU A 92 4.64 1.21 -5.69
C GLU A 92 3.32 1.18 -6.46
N ALA A 93 2.68 2.33 -6.61
CA ALA A 93 1.44 2.50 -7.35
C ALA A 93 1.53 3.72 -8.27
N GLY A 94 0.94 3.60 -9.46
CA GLY A 94 0.81 4.66 -10.45
C GLY A 94 -0.30 4.33 -11.43
N GLY A 95 -0.55 5.20 -12.41
CA GLY A 95 -1.65 5.05 -13.36
C GLY A 95 -2.80 5.99 -13.04
N PHE A 96 -4.04 5.50 -13.09
CA PHE A 96 -5.21 6.33 -12.80
C PHE A 96 -5.63 6.22 -11.34
N ILE A 97 -5.71 7.34 -10.64
CA ILE A 97 -6.31 7.42 -9.30
C ILE A 97 -7.53 8.33 -9.41
N GLY A 98 -8.72 7.74 -9.31
CA GLY A 98 -9.95 8.37 -9.78
C GLY A 98 -9.78 8.89 -11.21
N ARG A 99 -9.98 10.19 -11.45
CA ARG A 99 -9.84 10.79 -12.79
C ARG A 99 -8.45 11.32 -13.15
N LYS A 100 -7.45 11.15 -12.27
CA LYS A 100 -6.11 11.75 -12.47
C LYS A 100 -5.07 10.70 -12.84
N VAL A 101 -4.19 11.04 -13.78
CA VAL A 101 -2.98 10.27 -14.05
C VAL A 101 -1.91 10.68 -13.05
N VAL A 102 -1.31 9.71 -12.36
CA VAL A 102 -0.29 9.93 -11.33
C VAL A 102 0.96 9.10 -11.68
N PRO A 103 2.17 9.67 -11.55
CA PRO A 103 3.41 8.90 -11.68
C PRO A 103 3.49 7.81 -10.60
N GLN A 104 4.42 6.86 -10.75
CA GLN A 104 4.64 5.84 -9.73
C GLN A 104 5.17 6.46 -8.42
N TYR A 105 4.59 6.04 -7.29
CA TYR A 105 5.00 6.43 -5.95
C TYR A 105 4.62 5.34 -4.93
N LYS A 106 5.24 5.37 -3.75
CA LYS A 106 4.83 4.51 -2.63
C LYS A 106 3.46 4.91 -2.10
N ALA A 107 2.49 4.02 -2.22
CA ALA A 107 1.14 4.18 -1.72
C ALA A 107 0.78 3.07 -0.73
N THR A 108 -0.25 3.31 0.09
CA THR A 108 -0.84 2.28 0.94
C THR A 108 -1.97 1.60 0.17
N LEU A 109 -1.77 0.33 -0.19
CA LEU A 109 -2.72 -0.47 -0.95
C LEU A 109 -3.59 -1.29 0.00
N ILE A 110 -4.88 -1.37 -0.29
CA ILE A 110 -5.82 -2.23 0.43
C ILE A 110 -5.67 -3.64 -0.10
N ASP A 111 -5.58 -4.62 0.80
CA ASP A 111 -5.62 -6.06 0.52
C ASP A 111 -7.02 -6.63 0.80
N THR A 112 -7.59 -6.25 1.95
CA THR A 112 -8.94 -6.64 2.36
C THR A 112 -9.59 -5.54 3.18
N PHE A 113 -10.91 -5.50 3.18
CA PHE A 113 -11.66 -4.62 4.05
C PHE A 113 -12.94 -5.28 4.58
N ASP A 114 -13.35 -4.85 5.77
CA ASP A 114 -14.58 -5.24 6.45
C ASP A 114 -15.23 -4.00 7.07
N CYS A 115 -16.47 -3.69 6.67
CA CYS A 115 -17.19 -2.52 7.10
C CYS A 115 -18.40 -2.84 8.01
N GLY A 116 -18.24 -3.59 9.10
CA GLY A 116 -19.24 -3.71 10.17
C GLY A 116 -20.57 -4.39 9.78
N PRO A 117 -21.53 -4.55 10.72
CA PRO A 117 -22.69 -5.41 10.52
C PRO A 117 -23.66 -4.80 9.50
N GLY A 118 -23.66 -5.36 8.28
CA GLY A 118 -24.48 -4.90 7.14
C GLY A 118 -23.75 -3.99 6.16
N GLY A 119 -22.44 -3.75 6.34
CA GLY A 119 -21.63 -3.00 5.39
C GLY A 119 -20.96 -3.86 4.33
N SER A 120 -20.08 -3.23 3.57
CA SER A 120 -19.33 -3.87 2.49
C SER A 120 -18.16 -4.72 3.01
N HIS A 121 -17.87 -5.82 2.32
CA HIS A 121 -16.69 -6.65 2.56
C HIS A 121 -16.04 -6.97 1.21
N GLY A 122 -14.71 -6.97 1.15
CA GLY A 122 -14.01 -7.25 -0.08
C GLY A 122 -12.56 -7.67 0.11
N LYS A 123 -12.07 -8.38 -0.89
CA LYS A 123 -10.66 -8.74 -1.08
C LYS A 123 -10.25 -8.26 -2.46
N THR A 124 -9.08 -7.65 -2.53
CA THR A 124 -8.52 -7.07 -3.75
C THR A 124 -7.49 -7.98 -4.39
#